data_AF-A0A5M3ML64-F1
#
_entry.id   AF-A0A5M3ML64-F1
#
_cell.length_a   1.000
_cell.length_b   1.000
_cell.length_c   1.000
_cell.angle_alpha   90.00
_cell.angle_beta   90.00
_cell.angle_gamma   90.00
#
_symmetry.space_group_name_H-M   'P 1'
#
loop_
_entity.id
_entity.type
_entity.pdbx_description
1 polymer ?
#
loop_
_entity_poly.entity_id
_entity_poly.type
_entity_poly.pdbx_seq_one_letter_code
_entity_poly.pdbx_strand_id
1 'polypeptide(L)'
;MITGINSLQTHHLPSTMSRTQIQSTPAVTIPVRAVGPQACYPTHVLALSAPKSAGDATLLLTHALVLAANCSGLPRLPATAPATPQGTSVTLPVLPLTVPSPAAFAPLHSFLYTHSTRSLLAALLPSVPSAFVSTLSTPGAIRGTLASGPALHTLSDHLVRHVRPAQLPAVAQGIAAVWRNAVALGVHDPEFWDTLDLSWEVVLGALNLAAGAQ
;
A
#
# COMPACT_ATOMS: atom_id res chain seq x y z
N MET A 1 12.61 4.43 9.21
CA MET A 1 12.75 3.60 7.98
C MET A 1 12.23 4.30 6.73
N ILE A 2 11.02 4.90 6.74
CA ILE A 2 10.50 5.60 5.54
C ILE A 2 11.40 6.77 5.06
N THR A 3 12.03 7.49 6.00
CA THR A 3 13.04 8.52 5.70
C THR A 3 14.21 7.99 4.87
N GLY A 4 14.61 6.72 5.06
CA GLY A 4 15.65 6.11 4.26
C GLY A 4 15.21 5.77 2.84
N ILE A 5 13.96 5.33 2.65
CA ILE A 5 13.37 5.21 1.30
C ILE A 5 13.40 6.58 0.60
N ASN A 6 12.96 7.63 1.30
CA ASN A 6 12.89 8.99 0.75
C ASN A 6 14.27 9.63 0.50
N SER A 7 15.33 9.10 1.11
CA SER A 7 16.71 9.55 0.89
C SER A 7 17.32 9.03 -0.42
N LEU A 8 16.71 8.02 -1.04
CA LEU A 8 17.16 7.46 -2.32
C LEU A 8 16.59 8.25 -3.51
N GLN A 9 17.36 8.36 -4.58
CA GLN A 9 16.95 8.97 -5.83
C GLN A 9 16.12 7.97 -6.66
N THR A 10 14.86 7.78 -6.27
CA THR A 10 13.97 6.76 -6.83
C THR A 10 13.66 6.90 -8.32
N HIS A 11 13.92 8.06 -8.95
CA HIS A 11 13.81 8.21 -10.41
C HIS A 11 14.84 7.39 -11.19
N HIS A 12 15.91 6.90 -10.53
CA HIS A 12 16.84 5.93 -11.08
C HIS A 12 16.38 4.47 -10.94
N LEU A 13 15.31 4.22 -10.19
CA LEU A 13 14.67 2.91 -10.11
C LEU A 13 13.50 2.91 -11.11
N PRO A 14 13.49 2.03 -12.14
CA PRO A 14 12.35 1.95 -13.04
C PRO A 14 11.11 1.51 -12.27
N SER A 15 9.94 2.06 -12.61
CA SER A 15 8.67 1.70 -11.95
C SER A 15 8.26 0.25 -12.21
N THR A 16 8.68 -0.29 -13.36
CA THR A 16 8.42 -1.67 -13.78
C THR A 16 9.67 -2.31 -14.37
N MET A 17 9.76 -3.63 -14.30
CA MET A 17 10.84 -4.41 -14.90
C MET A 17 10.29 -5.73 -15.45
N SER A 18 10.74 -6.12 -16.64
CA SER A 18 10.27 -7.36 -17.25
C SER A 18 10.81 -8.59 -16.51
N ARG A 19 10.13 -9.74 -16.66
CA ARG A 19 10.54 -10.98 -15.99
C ARG A 19 11.95 -11.45 -16.38
N THR A 20 12.31 -11.29 -17.65
CA THR A 20 13.66 -11.63 -18.14
C THR A 20 14.72 -10.70 -17.56
N GLN A 21 14.41 -9.41 -17.42
CA GLN A 21 15.31 -8.44 -16.78
C GLN A 21 15.51 -8.74 -15.29
N ILE A 22 14.46 -9.15 -14.56
CA ILE A 22 14.58 -9.51 -13.13
C ILE A 22 15.53 -10.70 -12.95
N GLN A 23 15.47 -11.69 -13.85
CA GLN A 23 16.36 -12.86 -13.80
C GLN A 23 17.82 -12.51 -14.06
N SER A 24 18.08 -11.51 -14.91
CA SER A 24 19.43 -11.03 -15.22
C SER A 24 19.93 -9.91 -14.31
N THR A 25 19.06 -9.32 -13.48
CA THR A 25 19.36 -8.16 -12.61
C THR A 25 19.17 -8.54 -11.14
N PRO A 26 20.16 -9.20 -10.51
CA PRO A 26 20.04 -9.65 -9.12
C PRO A 26 20.06 -8.50 -8.10
N ALA A 27 20.58 -7.33 -8.48
CA ALA A 27 20.65 -6.16 -7.63
C ALA A 27 20.57 -4.87 -8.45
N VAL A 28 20.09 -3.80 -7.82
CA VAL A 28 20.00 -2.45 -8.40
C VAL A 28 20.76 -1.47 -7.52
N THR A 29 21.59 -0.64 -8.15
CA THR A 29 22.31 0.44 -7.49
C THR A 29 21.55 1.75 -7.63
N ILE A 30 21.24 2.39 -6.51
CA ILE A 30 20.43 3.61 -6.46
C ILE A 30 21.24 4.73 -5.79
N PRO A 31 21.37 5.91 -6.40
CA PRO A 31 22.05 7.04 -5.78
C PRO A 31 21.31 7.56 -4.55
N VAL A 32 22.05 8.10 -3.59
CA VAL A 32 21.54 8.72 -2.37
C VAL A 32 21.54 10.24 -2.53
N ARG A 33 20.44 10.90 -2.18
CA ARG A 33 20.29 12.36 -2.30
C ARG A 33 21.05 13.13 -1.21
N ALA A 34 21.10 12.59 0.01
CA ALA A 34 21.86 13.13 1.14
C ALA A 34 22.14 12.04 2.17
N VAL A 35 23.39 11.90 2.63
CA VAL A 35 23.77 10.95 3.68
C VAL A 35 23.43 11.58 5.03
N GLY A 36 22.22 11.31 5.53
CA GLY A 36 21.89 11.60 6.92
C GLY A 36 22.58 10.59 7.84
N PRO A 37 23.21 11.01 8.96
CA PRO A 37 23.96 10.11 9.85
C PRO A 37 23.10 9.02 10.53
N GLN A 38 21.77 9.03 10.35
CA GLN A 38 20.83 8.04 10.91
C GLN A 38 19.79 7.52 9.90
N ALA A 39 20.01 7.67 8.60
CA ALA A 39 19.08 7.10 7.61
C ALA A 39 19.16 5.56 7.60
N CYS A 40 18.08 4.88 7.97
CA CYS A 40 17.93 3.44 7.79
C CYS A 40 17.49 3.16 6.35
N TYR A 41 18.44 2.79 5.49
CA TYR A 41 18.20 2.51 4.08
C TYR A 41 17.39 1.22 3.87
N PRO A 42 16.62 1.13 2.76
CA PRO A 42 15.96 -0.11 2.37
C PRO A 42 16.96 -1.27 2.27
N THR A 43 16.46 -2.47 2.47
CA THR A 43 17.26 -3.71 2.39
C THR A 43 17.10 -4.42 1.04
N HIS A 44 15.99 -4.17 0.35
CA HIS A 44 15.60 -4.88 -0.86
C HIS A 44 14.81 -3.97 -1.81
N VAL A 45 14.83 -4.32 -3.10
CA VAL A 45 13.82 -3.92 -4.08
C VAL A 45 12.87 -5.09 -4.27
N LEU A 46 11.60 -4.96 -3.92
CA LEU A 46 10.58 -5.95 -4.28
C LEU A 46 10.26 -5.84 -5.76
N ALA A 47 10.25 -6.97 -6.46
CA ALA A 47 9.70 -7.08 -7.81
C ALA A 47 8.36 -7.81 -7.73
N LEU A 48 7.28 -7.03 -7.71
CA LEU A 48 5.90 -7.51 -7.51
C LEU A 48 5.28 -7.99 -8.81
N SER A 49 4.85 -9.24 -8.84
CA SER A 49 4.20 -9.86 -10.00
C SER A 49 2.84 -10.45 -9.63
N ALA A 50 1.90 -10.44 -10.57
CA ALA A 50 0.62 -11.14 -10.40
C ALA A 50 0.77 -12.63 -10.75
N PRO A 51 0.03 -13.54 -10.10
CA PRO A 51 0.03 -14.95 -10.47
C PRO A 51 -0.34 -15.11 -11.95
N LYS A 52 0.42 -15.95 -12.67
CA LYS A 52 0.18 -16.26 -14.10
C LYS A 52 0.28 -15.05 -15.05
N SER A 53 0.77 -13.90 -14.59
CA SER A 53 1.06 -12.77 -15.48
C SER A 53 2.43 -12.90 -16.12
N ALA A 54 2.49 -12.74 -17.45
CA ALA A 54 3.73 -12.57 -18.19
C ALA A 54 4.18 -11.09 -18.27
N GLY A 55 3.40 -10.17 -17.69
CA GLY A 55 3.68 -8.74 -17.70
C GLY A 55 4.81 -8.33 -16.77
N ASP A 56 5.16 -7.05 -16.82
CA ASP A 56 6.23 -6.47 -16.02
C ASP A 56 5.89 -6.48 -14.53
N ALA A 57 6.92 -6.65 -13.69
CA ALA A 57 6.80 -6.55 -12.25
C ALA A 57 6.93 -5.10 -11.80
N THR A 58 6.12 -4.69 -10.83
CA THR A 58 6.24 -3.38 -10.19
C THR A 58 7.40 -3.39 -9.19
N LEU A 59 8.29 -2.40 -9.25
CA LEU A 59 9.42 -2.30 -8.33
C LEU A 59 9.13 -1.38 -7.14
N LEU A 60 9.38 -1.87 -5.92
CA LEU A 60 9.19 -1.08 -4.69
C LEU A 60 10.33 -1.30 -3.68
N LEU A 61 10.82 -0.22 -3.10
CA LEU A 61 11.84 -0.28 -2.05
C LEU A 61 11.24 -0.75 -0.73
N THR A 62 11.94 -1.64 -0.01
CA THR A 62 11.45 -2.11 1.28
C THR A 62 12.54 -2.52 2.28
N HIS A 63 12.13 -2.63 3.54
CA HIS A 63 12.87 -3.22 4.64
C HIS A 63 12.28 -4.60 4.92
N ALA A 64 13.10 -5.64 4.86
CA ALA A 64 12.68 -7.01 5.15
C ALA A 64 12.06 -7.13 6.56
N LEU A 65 12.57 -6.34 7.52
CA LEU A 65 12.04 -6.29 8.88
C LEU A 65 10.58 -5.81 8.94
N VAL A 66 10.20 -4.82 8.12
CA VAL A 66 8.81 -4.32 8.10
C VAL A 66 7.86 -5.39 7.56
N LEU A 67 8.28 -6.13 6.52
CA LEU A 67 7.51 -7.26 6.01
C LEU A 67 7.43 -8.39 7.04
N ALA A 68 8.56 -8.79 7.64
CA ALA A 68 8.62 -9.87 8.61
C ALA A 68 7.80 -9.58 9.88
N ALA A 69 7.74 -8.32 10.31
CA ALA A 69 6.97 -7.91 11.49
C ALA A 69 5.46 -7.96 11.26
N ASN A 70 4.99 -7.73 10.03
CA ASN A 70 3.57 -7.53 9.76
C ASN A 70 2.93 -8.61 8.89
N CYS A 71 3.71 -9.43 8.18
CA CYS A 71 3.22 -10.38 7.18
C CYS A 71 3.63 -11.81 7.54
N SER A 72 2.71 -12.58 8.16
CA SER A 72 2.99 -13.95 8.60
C SER A 72 3.01 -14.98 7.47
N GLY A 73 2.44 -14.64 6.31
CA GLY A 73 2.35 -15.52 5.14
C GLY A 73 3.59 -15.51 4.25
N LEU A 74 4.58 -14.66 4.54
CA LEU A 74 5.79 -14.57 3.74
C LEU A 74 6.78 -15.70 4.07
N PRO A 75 7.46 -16.28 3.05
CA PRO A 75 8.60 -17.13 3.31
C PRO A 75 9.72 -16.33 3.99
N ARG A 76 10.65 -17.03 4.64
CA ARG A 76 11.85 -16.37 5.17
C ARG A 76 12.59 -15.66 4.04
N LEU A 77 12.70 -14.35 4.16
CA LEU A 77 13.44 -13.54 3.20
C LEU A 77 14.94 -13.80 3.36
N PRO A 78 15.72 -13.77 2.27
CA PRO A 78 17.17 -13.85 2.35
C PRO A 78 17.72 -12.81 3.32
N ALA A 79 18.62 -13.23 4.21
CA ALA A 79 19.28 -12.30 5.12
C ALA A 79 20.15 -11.33 4.32
N THR A 80 19.91 -10.05 4.47
CA THR A 80 20.75 -9.00 3.90
C THR A 80 21.21 -8.08 5.01
N ALA A 81 22.51 -7.74 4.98
CA ALA A 81 23.02 -6.69 5.85
C ALA A 81 22.28 -5.38 5.51
N PRO A 82 22.02 -4.51 6.52
CA PRO A 82 21.49 -3.18 6.25
C PRO A 82 22.39 -2.51 5.21
N ALA A 83 21.78 -1.98 4.16
CA ALA A 83 22.52 -1.51 3.01
C ALA A 83 23.35 -0.28 3.42
N THR A 84 24.67 -0.45 3.50
CA THR A 84 25.61 0.64 3.76
C THR A 84 25.90 1.37 2.46
N PRO A 85 25.74 2.70 2.40
CA PRO A 85 26.07 3.44 1.20
C PRO A 85 27.56 3.27 0.87
N GLN A 86 27.84 2.86 -0.36
CA GLN A 86 29.18 2.85 -0.93
C GLN A 86 29.36 4.17 -1.67
N GLY A 87 30.02 5.12 -1.02
CA GLY A 87 30.11 6.50 -1.50
C GLY A 87 28.73 7.16 -1.52
N THR A 88 28.23 7.49 -2.72
CA THR A 88 26.95 8.19 -2.93
C THR A 88 25.83 7.26 -3.41
N SER A 89 25.99 5.94 -3.31
CA SER A 89 25.01 4.98 -3.81
C SER A 89 24.79 3.81 -2.86
N VAL A 90 23.62 3.17 -2.97
CA VAL A 90 23.26 1.97 -2.23
C VAL A 90 22.89 0.88 -3.24
N THR A 91 23.48 -0.31 -3.10
CA THR A 91 23.15 -1.47 -3.93
C THR A 91 22.23 -2.41 -3.17
N LEU A 92 21.06 -2.68 -3.75
CA LEU A 92 19.98 -3.44 -3.13
C LEU A 92 19.66 -4.68 -3.97
N PRO A 93 19.56 -5.88 -3.37
CA PRO A 93 19.11 -7.05 -4.08
C PRO A 93 17.65 -6.90 -4.52
N VAL A 94 17.34 -7.44 -5.71
CA VAL A 94 15.98 -7.54 -6.23
C VAL A 94 15.37 -8.85 -5.74
N LEU A 95 14.25 -8.73 -5.02
CA LEU A 95 13.51 -9.84 -4.46
C LEU A 95 12.18 -10.02 -5.20
N PRO A 96 12.01 -11.08 -6.00
CA PRO A 96 10.74 -11.40 -6.62
C PRO A 96 9.69 -11.75 -5.56
N LEU A 97 8.51 -11.17 -5.66
CA LEU A 97 7.37 -11.49 -4.81
C LEU A 97 6.09 -11.54 -5.64
N THR A 98 5.35 -12.64 -5.54
CA THR A 98 4.05 -12.77 -6.20
C THR A 98 2.94 -12.34 -5.27
N VAL A 99 2.10 -11.41 -5.72
CA VAL A 99 0.94 -10.90 -4.97
C VAL A 99 -0.30 -10.88 -5.87
N PRO A 100 -1.51 -11.06 -5.33
CA PRO A 100 -2.74 -11.07 -6.14
C PRO A 100 -2.95 -9.85 -7.04
N SER A 101 -2.55 -8.66 -6.60
CA SER A 101 -2.66 -7.42 -7.37
C SER A 101 -1.48 -6.47 -7.10
N PRO A 102 -0.42 -6.50 -7.92
CA PRO A 102 0.73 -5.61 -7.76
C PRO A 102 0.38 -4.12 -7.74
N ALA A 103 -0.56 -3.70 -8.60
CA ALA A 103 -1.01 -2.31 -8.70
C ALA A 103 -1.66 -1.78 -7.40
N ALA A 104 -2.26 -2.67 -6.60
CA ALA A 104 -2.89 -2.32 -5.32
C ALA A 104 -1.96 -2.52 -4.11
N PHE A 105 -0.66 -2.76 -4.31
CA PHE A 105 0.24 -3.02 -3.20
C PHE A 105 0.70 -1.75 -2.48
N ALA A 106 0.78 -0.61 -3.19
CA ALA A 106 1.34 0.62 -2.63
C ALA A 106 0.60 1.16 -1.38
N PRO A 107 -0.75 1.18 -1.31
CA PRO A 107 -1.47 1.58 -0.09
C PRO A 107 -1.18 0.68 1.10
N LEU A 108 -1.15 -0.65 0.87
CA LEU A 108 -0.80 -1.64 1.88
C LEU A 108 0.63 -1.42 2.37
N HIS A 109 1.60 -1.30 1.45
CA HIS A 109 3.00 -1.05 1.78
C HIS A 109 3.16 0.20 2.64
N SER A 110 2.54 1.32 2.27
CA SER A 110 2.55 2.56 3.07
C SER A 110 1.99 2.36 4.47
N PHE A 111 0.87 1.62 4.60
CA PHE A 111 0.29 1.30 5.89
C PHE A 111 1.26 0.49 6.76
N LEU A 112 1.93 -0.54 6.22
CA LEU A 112 2.89 -1.36 6.99
C LEU A 112 4.04 -0.56 7.62
N TYR A 113 4.36 0.63 7.10
CA TYR A 113 5.36 1.54 7.70
C TYR A 113 4.78 2.53 8.69
N THR A 114 3.55 2.99 8.45
CA THR A 114 3.00 4.17 9.10
C THR A 114 1.91 3.84 10.11
N HIS A 115 1.29 2.66 9.98
CA HIS A 115 0.05 2.25 10.66
C HIS A 115 -1.03 3.36 10.62
N SER A 116 -1.01 4.18 9.57
CA SER A 116 -1.87 5.36 9.47
C SER A 116 -3.18 4.99 8.79
N THR A 117 -4.22 4.77 9.60
CA THR A 117 -5.61 4.58 9.13
C THR A 117 -6.07 5.74 8.26
N ARG A 118 -5.67 6.98 8.61
CA ARG A 118 -5.90 8.19 7.82
C ARG A 118 -5.34 8.06 6.39
N SER A 119 -4.07 7.67 6.26
CA SER A 119 -3.41 7.58 4.97
C SER A 119 -3.96 6.43 4.15
N LEU A 120 -4.28 5.30 4.80
CA LEU A 120 -4.91 4.16 4.15
C LEU A 120 -6.31 4.50 3.64
N LEU A 121 -7.15 5.11 4.46
CA LEU A 121 -8.51 5.49 4.07
C LEU A 121 -8.49 6.47 2.88
N ALA A 122 -7.62 7.48 2.93
CA ALA A 122 -7.46 8.43 1.82
C ALA A 122 -6.95 7.77 0.52
N ALA A 123 -6.20 6.67 0.62
CA ALA A 123 -5.76 5.90 -0.54
C ALA A 123 -6.86 4.96 -1.09
N LEU A 124 -7.78 4.50 -0.25
CA LEU A 124 -8.86 3.58 -0.61
C LEU A 124 -10.11 4.29 -1.13
N LEU A 125 -10.45 5.45 -0.55
CA LEU A 125 -11.63 6.24 -0.89
C LEU A 125 -11.22 7.58 -1.52
N PRO A 126 -11.47 7.78 -2.82
CA PRO A 126 -11.21 9.08 -3.43
C PRO A 126 -12.08 10.16 -2.79
N SER A 127 -11.50 11.34 -2.58
CA SER A 127 -12.21 12.51 -2.07
C SER A 127 -12.85 12.33 -0.68
N VAL A 128 -12.25 11.51 0.21
CA VAL A 128 -12.72 11.43 1.61
C VAL A 128 -12.64 12.81 2.30
N PRO A 129 -13.66 13.24 3.07
CA PRO A 129 -13.65 14.56 3.71
C PRO A 129 -12.47 14.73 4.68
N SER A 130 -11.71 15.81 4.53
CA SER A 130 -10.57 16.12 5.42
C SER A 130 -10.99 16.28 6.89
N ALA A 131 -12.20 16.81 7.12
CA ALA A 131 -12.80 16.91 8.45
C ALA A 131 -12.99 15.52 9.08
N PHE A 132 -13.47 14.55 8.31
CA PHE A 132 -13.60 13.16 8.77
C PHE A 132 -12.23 12.53 9.04
N VAL A 133 -11.29 12.69 8.11
CA VAL A 133 -9.91 12.18 8.27
C VAL A 133 -9.20 12.72 9.52
N SER A 134 -9.58 13.91 9.99
CA SER A 134 -9.03 14.53 11.20
C SER A 134 -9.55 13.84 12.48
N THR A 135 -10.77 13.30 12.46
CA THR A 135 -11.36 12.58 13.63
C THR A 135 -10.73 11.20 13.86
N LEU A 136 -10.06 10.64 12.85
CA LEU A 136 -9.37 9.35 12.93
C LEU A 136 -8.13 9.33 13.84
N SER A 137 -7.79 10.46 14.46
CA SER A 137 -6.70 10.55 15.45
C SER A 137 -7.03 9.85 16.77
N THR A 138 -8.32 9.53 17.00
CA THR A 138 -8.79 8.90 18.23
C THR A 138 -8.91 7.39 18.06
N PRO A 139 -8.37 6.57 18.98
CA PRO A 139 -8.57 5.12 18.97
C PRO A 139 -10.07 4.78 18.92
N GLY A 140 -10.44 3.84 18.03
CA GLY A 140 -11.82 3.39 17.88
C GLY A 140 -12.74 4.30 17.03
N ALA A 141 -12.26 5.44 16.51
CA ALA A 141 -13.06 6.32 15.64
C ALA A 141 -13.59 5.58 14.38
N ILE A 142 -12.78 4.69 13.80
CA ILE A 142 -13.17 3.84 12.67
C ILE A 142 -14.35 2.93 13.07
N ARG A 143 -14.23 2.20 14.20
CA ARG A 143 -15.29 1.32 14.70
C ARG A 143 -16.57 2.07 15.06
N GLY A 144 -16.44 3.25 15.68
CA GLY A 144 -17.57 4.11 15.97
C GLY A 144 -18.31 4.58 14.71
N THR A 145 -17.56 4.86 13.63
CA THR A 145 -18.14 5.21 12.33
C THR A 145 -18.83 4.00 11.69
N LEU A 146 -18.17 2.83 11.69
CA LEU A 146 -18.73 1.57 11.21
C LEU A 146 -20.05 1.21 11.91
N ALA A 147 -20.14 1.43 13.22
CA ALA A 147 -21.36 1.19 13.99
C ALA A 147 -22.46 2.25 13.76
N SER A 148 -22.17 3.35 13.06
CA SER A 148 -23.07 4.47 12.87
C SER A 148 -23.63 4.51 11.45
N GLY A 149 -24.84 3.99 11.27
CA GLY A 149 -25.57 4.07 9.99
C GLY A 149 -25.64 5.48 9.40
N PRO A 150 -25.98 6.53 10.18
CA PRO A 150 -25.97 7.92 9.69
C PRO A 150 -24.59 8.39 9.20
N ALA A 151 -23.51 7.99 9.88
CA ALA A 151 -22.15 8.38 9.47
C ALA A 151 -21.73 7.67 8.19
N LEU A 152 -22.00 6.37 8.07
CA LEU A 152 -21.78 5.61 6.84
C LEU A 152 -22.56 6.21 5.67
N HIS A 153 -23.84 6.50 5.85
CA HIS A 153 -24.67 7.13 4.82
C HIS A 153 -24.10 8.49 4.39
N THR A 154 -23.67 9.33 5.34
CA THR A 154 -23.03 10.62 5.04
C THR A 154 -21.77 10.48 4.20
N LEU A 155 -20.92 9.50 4.53
CA LEU A 155 -19.69 9.22 3.76
C LEU A 155 -20.00 8.66 2.37
N SER A 156 -20.98 7.77 2.26
CA SER A 156 -21.43 7.21 0.99
C SER A 156 -22.04 8.28 0.07
N ASP A 157 -22.91 9.14 0.59
CA ASP A 157 -23.48 10.28 -0.16
C ASP A 157 -22.37 11.24 -0.60
N HIS A 158 -21.40 11.53 0.28
CA HIS A 158 -20.25 12.33 -0.09
C HIS A 158 -19.45 11.70 -1.25
N LEU A 159 -19.20 10.39 -1.20
CA LEU A 159 -18.48 9.68 -2.25
C LEU A 159 -19.23 9.78 -3.60
N VAL A 160 -20.55 9.57 -3.61
CA VAL A 160 -21.38 9.68 -4.83
C VAL A 160 -21.33 11.09 -5.44
N ARG A 161 -21.31 12.13 -4.61
CA ARG A 161 -21.24 13.53 -5.10
C ARG A 161 -19.90 13.88 -5.76
N HIS A 162 -18.82 13.21 -5.38
CA HIS A 162 -17.46 13.56 -5.82
C HIS A 162 -16.82 12.53 -6.74
N VAL A 163 -17.44 11.36 -6.89
CA VAL A 163 -17.00 10.27 -7.76
C VAL A 163 -18.11 9.98 -8.75
N ARG A 164 -17.76 9.93 -10.04
CA ARG A 164 -18.76 9.58 -11.06
C ARG A 164 -19.30 8.17 -10.78
N PRO A 165 -20.62 7.92 -10.89
CA PRO A 165 -21.21 6.60 -10.64
C PRO A 165 -20.49 5.45 -11.37
N ALA A 166 -20.08 5.67 -12.62
CA ALA A 166 -19.34 4.70 -13.43
C ALA A 166 -17.94 4.32 -12.86
N GLN A 167 -17.38 5.11 -11.94
CA GLN A 167 -16.08 4.86 -11.31
C GLN A 167 -16.19 4.12 -9.98
N LEU A 168 -17.37 4.06 -9.34
CA LEU A 168 -17.57 3.38 -8.07
C LEU A 168 -17.18 1.89 -8.10
N PRO A 169 -17.48 1.11 -9.18
CA PRO A 169 -17.00 -0.26 -9.27
C PRO A 169 -15.47 -0.38 -9.25
N ALA A 170 -14.75 0.58 -9.85
CA ALA A 170 -13.29 0.60 -9.84
C ALA A 170 -12.73 0.89 -8.43
N VAL A 171 -13.41 1.76 -7.66
CA VAL A 171 -13.08 1.99 -6.24
C VAL A 171 -13.24 0.70 -5.43
N ALA A 172 -14.38 0.01 -5.57
CA ALA A 172 -14.63 -1.27 -4.90
C ALA A 172 -13.60 -2.35 -5.31
N GLN A 173 -13.25 -2.43 -6.59
CA GLN A 173 -12.20 -3.33 -7.08
C GLN A 173 -10.83 -3.02 -6.47
N GLY A 174 -10.49 -1.74 -6.30
CA GLY A 174 -9.27 -1.30 -5.63
C GLY A 174 -9.20 -1.76 -4.18
N ILE A 175 -10.27 -1.55 -3.41
CA ILE A 175 -10.38 -2.01 -2.01
C ILE A 175 -10.24 -3.53 -1.93
N ALA A 176 -10.98 -4.26 -2.77
CA ALA A 176 -10.89 -5.73 -2.81
C ALA A 176 -9.49 -6.22 -3.21
N ALA A 177 -8.77 -5.48 -4.06
CA ALA A 177 -7.41 -5.82 -4.45
C ALA A 177 -6.41 -5.64 -3.30
N VAL A 178 -6.55 -4.58 -2.50
CA VAL A 178 -5.77 -4.37 -1.26
C VAL A 178 -6.06 -5.50 -0.25
N TRP A 179 -7.35 -5.83 -0.05
CA TRP A 179 -7.76 -6.95 0.81
C TRP A 179 -7.10 -8.27 0.39
N ARG A 180 -7.15 -8.63 -0.91
CA ARG A 180 -6.54 -9.87 -1.41
C ARG A 180 -5.03 -9.91 -1.16
N ASN A 181 -4.34 -8.79 -1.38
CA ASN A 181 -2.91 -8.70 -1.08
C ASN A 181 -2.63 -8.92 0.41
N ALA A 182 -3.39 -8.26 1.30
CA ALA A 182 -3.21 -8.39 2.74
C ALA A 182 -3.46 -9.81 3.24
N VAL A 183 -4.51 -10.47 2.74
CA VAL A 183 -4.77 -11.90 3.02
C VAL A 183 -3.62 -12.77 2.56
N ALA A 184 -3.15 -12.60 1.32
CA ALA A 184 -2.06 -13.41 0.77
C ALA A 184 -0.74 -13.24 1.52
N LEU A 185 -0.50 -12.07 2.11
CA LEU A 185 0.68 -11.78 2.92
C LEU A 185 0.51 -12.20 4.39
N GLY A 186 -0.69 -12.53 4.84
CA GLY A 186 -0.98 -12.82 6.26
C GLY A 186 -0.82 -11.59 7.15
N VAL A 187 -1.41 -10.46 6.76
CA VAL A 187 -1.37 -9.22 7.56
C VAL A 187 -2.24 -9.36 8.80
N HIS A 188 -1.67 -9.09 9.98
CA HIS A 188 -2.37 -9.19 11.27
C HIS A 188 -2.35 -7.86 12.03
N ASP A 189 -3.09 -6.88 11.51
CA ASP A 189 -3.26 -5.56 12.13
C ASP A 189 -4.77 -5.23 12.21
N PRO A 190 -5.37 -5.13 13.40
CA PRO A 190 -6.79 -4.86 13.54
C PRO A 190 -7.22 -3.50 12.95
N GLU A 191 -6.38 -2.46 13.06
CA GLU A 191 -6.73 -1.13 12.56
C GLU A 191 -6.72 -1.09 11.02
N PHE A 192 -5.84 -1.87 10.40
CA PHE A 192 -5.86 -2.11 8.96
C PHE A 192 -7.19 -2.71 8.50
N TRP A 193 -7.63 -3.79 9.16
CA TRP A 193 -8.86 -4.50 8.81
C TRP A 193 -10.10 -3.64 9.07
N ASP A 194 -10.17 -2.96 10.22
CA ASP A 194 -11.25 -2.02 10.52
C ASP A 194 -11.34 -0.90 9.46
N THR A 195 -10.19 -0.40 8.97
CA THR A 195 -10.16 0.64 7.92
C THR A 195 -10.62 0.10 6.56
N LEU A 196 -10.26 -1.15 6.21
CA LEU A 196 -10.76 -1.81 5.00
C LEU A 196 -12.27 -2.02 5.06
N ASP A 197 -12.78 -2.50 6.19
CA ASP A 197 -14.21 -2.72 6.40
C ASP A 197 -14.99 -1.41 6.27
N LEU A 198 -14.50 -0.32 6.88
CA LEU A 198 -15.12 1.00 6.72
C LEU A 198 -15.13 1.44 5.24
N SER A 199 -14.00 1.27 4.55
CA SER A 199 -13.90 1.65 3.13
C SER A 199 -14.87 0.85 2.27
N TRP A 200 -15.03 -0.44 2.56
CA TRP A 200 -15.94 -1.34 1.88
C TRP A 200 -17.40 -0.96 2.10
N GLU A 201 -17.82 -0.71 3.34
CA GLU A 201 -19.19 -0.29 3.65
C GLU A 201 -19.53 1.05 3.00
N VAL A 202 -18.60 2.01 3.00
CA VAL A 202 -18.81 3.31 2.36
C VAL A 202 -19.01 3.17 0.84
N VAL A 203 -18.20 2.36 0.15
CA VAL A 203 -18.33 2.17 -1.31
C VAL A 203 -19.59 1.36 -1.67
N LEU A 204 -19.97 0.37 -0.85
CA LEU A 204 -21.23 -0.36 -1.03
C LEU A 204 -22.44 0.56 -0.86
N GLY A 205 -22.45 1.39 0.18
CA GLY A 205 -23.49 2.39 0.38
C GLY A 205 -23.58 3.37 -0.81
N ALA A 206 -22.43 3.81 -1.33
CA ALA A 206 -22.39 4.69 -2.50
C ALA A 206 -22.93 4.02 -3.77
N LEU A 207 -22.60 2.75 -4.00
CA LEU A 207 -23.15 1.97 -5.13
C LEU A 207 -24.67 1.83 -5.02
N ASN A 208 -25.19 1.56 -3.82
CA ASN A 208 -26.64 1.46 -3.58
C ASN A 208 -27.35 2.80 -3.82
N LEU A 209 -26.79 3.92 -3.34
CA LEU A 209 -27.34 5.26 -3.59
C LEU A 209 -27.33 5.61 -5.08
N ALA A 210 -26.25 5.30 -5.79
CA ALA A 210 -26.15 5.56 -7.22
C ALA A 210 -27.13 4.70 -8.04
N ALA A 211 -27.39 3.46 -7.63
CA ALA A 211 -28.36 2.57 -8.27
C ALA A 211 -29.82 3.00 -8.01
N GLY A 212 -30.14 3.50 -6.82
CA GLY A 212 -31.48 3.98 -6.46
C GLY A 212 -31.83 5.38 -6.99
N ALA A 213 -30.87 6.09 -7.59
CA ALA A 213 -31.06 7.39 -8.22
C ALA A 213 -31.43 7.30 -9.72
N GLN A 214 -31.54 6.08 -10.27
CA GLN A 214 -32.04 5.79 -11.62
C GLN A 214 -33.54 5.48 -11.60
#